data_AF-B5LQS2-F1
#
_entry.id   AF-B5LQS2-F1
#
_cell.length_a   1.000
_cell.length_b   1.000
_cell.length_c   1.000
_cell.angle_alpha   90.00
_cell.angle_beta   90.00
_cell.angle_gamma   90.00
#
_symmetry.space_group_name_H-M   'P 1'
#
loop_
_entity.id
_entity.type
_entity.pdbx_description
1 polymer ?
#
loop_
_entity_poly.entity_id
_entity_poly.type
_entity_poly.pdbx_seq_one_letter_code
_entity_poly.pdbx_strand_id
1 'polypeptide(L)'
;EFGDMRAAWNALPPERQAQLEHLQVVHSILRSREQTGFTVEKFDAQTLKDHPPAVHPLVRTHPCNGRKSLYLASHASHIVGWPLERGRALIEELIAFATQPRFVYSHSWQLHDLVMWDNR
;
A
#
# COMPACT_ATOMS: atom_id res chain seq x y z
N GLU A 1 8.99 9.35 7.48
CA GLU A 1 8.91 9.73 6.06
C GLU A 1 7.49 9.56 5.56
N PHE A 2 7.07 10.34 4.57
CA PHE A 2 5.74 10.33 3.98
C PHE A 2 5.86 10.29 2.45
N GLY A 3 5.23 9.32 1.79
CA GLY A 3 5.23 9.20 0.34
C GLY A 3 3.94 9.77 -0.28
N ASP A 4 4.04 10.65 -1.27
CA ASP A 4 2.86 11.14 -2.02
C ASP A 4 2.44 10.12 -3.09
N MET A 5 1.47 9.27 -2.73
CA MET A 5 0.94 8.24 -3.63
C MET A 5 0.20 8.79 -4.86
N ARG A 6 -0.21 10.06 -4.83
CA ARG A 6 -0.83 10.75 -5.97
C ARG A 6 0.24 11.17 -6.97
N ALA A 7 1.37 11.68 -6.46
CA ALA A 7 2.53 12.01 -7.29
C ALA A 7 3.12 10.75 -7.94
N ALA A 8 3.21 9.65 -7.18
CA ALA A 8 3.62 8.35 -7.71
C ALA A 8 2.68 7.89 -8.84
N TRP A 9 1.36 7.92 -8.63
CA TRP A 9 0.38 7.59 -9.68
C TRP A 9 0.58 8.43 -10.95
N ASN A 10 0.66 9.75 -10.80
CA ASN A 10 0.80 10.68 -11.92
C ASN A 10 2.10 10.50 -12.71
N ALA A 11 3.15 9.94 -12.09
CA ALA A 11 4.44 9.71 -12.73
C ALA A 11 4.50 8.40 -13.54
N LEU A 12 3.51 7.53 -13.43
CA LEU A 12 3.42 6.32 -14.24
C LEU A 12 3.02 6.65 -15.69
N PRO A 13 3.58 5.96 -16.71
CA PRO A 13 3.12 6.11 -18.09
C PRO A 13 1.62 5.77 -18.22
N PRO A 14 0.88 6.40 -19.16
CA PRO A 14 -0.56 6.17 -19.33
C PRO A 14 -0.94 4.71 -19.55
N GLU A 15 -0.12 3.95 -20.29
CA GLU A 15 -0.33 2.51 -20.50
C GLU A 15 -0.25 1.73 -19.17
N ARG A 16 0.69 2.11 -18.31
CA ARG A 16 0.84 1.49 -16.98
C ARG A 16 -0.32 1.87 -16.07
N GLN A 17 -0.78 3.11 -16.12
CA GLN A 17 -1.99 3.53 -15.39
C GLN A 17 -3.20 2.68 -15.81
N ALA A 18 -3.43 2.53 -17.12
CA ALA A 18 -4.55 1.73 -17.65
C ALA A 18 -4.50 0.26 -17.20
N GLN A 19 -3.30 -0.34 -17.13
CA GLN A 19 -3.12 -1.71 -16.64
C GLN A 19 -3.46 -1.88 -15.15
N LEU A 20 -3.19 -0.85 -14.33
CA LEU A 20 -3.30 -0.93 -12.87
C LEU A 20 -4.68 -0.50 -12.35
N GLU A 21 -5.40 0.32 -13.10
CA GLU A 21 -6.58 1.03 -12.62
C GLU A 21 -7.71 0.12 -12.09
N HIS A 22 -7.85 -1.07 -12.66
CA HIS A 22 -8.92 -2.01 -12.30
C HIS A 22 -8.47 -3.08 -11.30
N LEU A 23 -7.20 -3.10 -10.92
CA LEU A 23 -6.67 -4.15 -10.05
C LEU A 23 -7.21 -4.01 -8.63
N GLN A 24 -7.52 -5.15 -8.03
CA GLN A 24 -7.91 -5.29 -6.63
C GLN A 24 -6.77 -5.97 -5.87
N VAL A 25 -6.54 -5.53 -4.64
CA VAL A 25 -5.44 -5.98 -3.77
C VAL A 25 -6.02 -6.54 -2.48
N VAL A 26 -5.51 -7.68 -2.05
CA VAL A 26 -5.79 -8.24 -0.73
C VAL A 26 -4.86 -7.59 0.29
N HIS A 27 -5.40 -6.96 1.32
CA HIS A 27 -4.68 -6.44 2.47
C HIS A 27 -4.86 -7.37 3.66
N SER A 28 -3.76 -7.79 4.29
CA SER A 28 -3.76 -8.66 5.46
C SER A 28 -2.71 -8.20 6.47
N ILE A 29 -3.10 -8.14 7.74
CA ILE A 29 -2.16 -7.87 8.84
C ILE A 29 -1.04 -8.90 8.89
N LEU A 30 -1.33 -10.16 8.55
CA LEU A 30 -0.34 -11.24 8.56
C LEU A 30 0.81 -10.97 7.60
N ARG A 31 0.51 -10.46 6.39
CA ARG A 31 1.56 -10.14 5.41
C ARG A 31 2.61 -9.19 6.00
N SER A 32 2.16 -8.11 6.63
CA SER A 32 3.09 -7.14 7.24
C SER A 32 3.87 -7.72 8.41
N ARG A 33 3.27 -8.66 9.15
CA ARG A 33 3.87 -9.27 10.35
C ARG A 33 4.92 -10.30 9.95
N GLU A 34 4.65 -11.10 8.92
CA GLU A 34 5.60 -12.01 8.28
C GLU A 34 6.86 -11.26 7.82
N GLN A 35 6.71 -10.08 7.20
CA GLN A 35 7.84 -9.25 6.76
C GLN A 35 8.74 -8.78 7.92
N THR A 36 8.23 -8.75 9.15
CA THR A 36 8.97 -8.37 10.36
C THR A 36 9.45 -9.58 11.20
N GLY A 37 9.31 -10.81 10.68
CA GLY A 37 9.72 -12.03 11.40
C GLY A 37 8.70 -12.57 12.41
N PHE A 38 7.46 -12.06 12.39
CA PHE A 38 6.34 -12.62 13.15
C PHE A 38 5.58 -13.62 12.27
N THR A 39 5.76 -14.91 12.54
CA THR A 39 5.09 -16.01 11.84
C THR A 39 3.69 -16.26 12.40
N VAL A 40 2.83 -16.90 11.61
CA VAL A 40 1.45 -17.28 11.97
C VAL A 40 1.40 -18.10 13.26
N GLU A 41 2.45 -18.86 13.57
CA GLU A 41 2.58 -19.64 14.82
C GLU A 41 2.58 -18.75 16.08
N LYS A 42 2.92 -17.47 15.95
CA LYS A 42 2.86 -16.48 17.03
C LYS A 42 1.51 -15.77 17.12
N PHE A 43 0.58 -16.06 16.19
CA PHE A 43 -0.79 -15.55 16.22
C PHE A 43 -1.71 -16.62 16.79
N ASP A 44 -2.51 -16.26 17.79
CA ASP A 44 -3.60 -17.11 18.21
C ASP A 44 -4.70 -17.14 17.12
N ALA A 45 -5.51 -18.20 17.14
CA ALA A 45 -6.59 -18.37 16.17
C ALA A 45 -7.67 -17.28 16.28
N GLN A 46 -7.73 -16.56 17.40
CA GLN A 46 -8.68 -15.48 17.64
C GLN A 46 -8.26 -14.20 16.89
N THR A 47 -6.98 -13.85 16.94
CA THR A 47 -6.41 -12.69 16.23
C THR A 47 -6.60 -12.81 14.72
N LEU A 48 -6.50 -14.03 14.19
CA LEU A 48 -6.76 -14.31 12.78
C LEU A 48 -8.23 -14.08 12.39
N LYS A 49 -9.17 -14.33 13.30
CA LYS A 49 -10.60 -14.09 13.09
C LYS A 49 -10.96 -12.63 13.23
N ASP A 50 -10.31 -11.91 14.15
CA ASP A 50 -10.60 -10.50 14.42
C ASP A 50 -10.04 -9.58 13.33
N HIS A 51 -9.05 -10.06 12.56
CA HIS A 51 -8.41 -9.31 11.47
C HIS A 51 -8.43 -10.09 10.14
N PRO A 52 -9.62 -10.36 9.56
CA PRO A 52 -9.70 -11.04 8.28
C PRO A 52 -9.08 -10.17 7.18
N PRO A 53 -8.49 -10.79 6.14
CA PRO A 53 -8.03 -10.04 4.96
C PRO A 53 -9.17 -9.26 4.32
N ALA A 54 -8.86 -8.06 3.83
CA ALA A 54 -9.81 -7.19 3.13
C ALA A 54 -9.36 -6.95 1.69
N VAL A 55 -10.31 -6.75 0.78
CA VAL A 55 -10.03 -6.41 -0.62
C VAL A 55 -10.24 -4.92 -0.83
N HIS A 56 -9.27 -4.26 -1.44
CA HIS A 56 -9.32 -2.85 -1.79
C HIS A 56 -8.82 -2.61 -3.21
N PRO A 57 -9.25 -1.54 -3.89
CA PRO A 57 -8.70 -1.19 -5.19
C PRO A 57 -7.23 -0.75 -5.05
N LEU A 58 -6.39 -1.14 -6.01
CA LEU A 58 -5.00 -0.68 -6.09
C LEU A 58 -4.91 0.83 -6.34
N VAL A 59 -5.90 1.38 -7.04
CA VAL A 59 -6.00 2.81 -7.35
C VAL A 59 -7.25 3.37 -6.69
N ARG A 60 -7.08 4.33 -5.78
CA ARG A 60 -8.19 5.02 -5.11
C ARG A 60 -8.41 6.39 -5.72
N THR A 61 -9.66 6.82 -5.71
CA THR A 61 -10.05 8.19 -6.07
C THR A 61 -10.40 8.95 -4.81
N HIS A 62 -9.69 10.04 -4.53
CA HIS A 62 -9.93 10.86 -3.36
C HIS A 62 -11.28 11.60 -3.48
N PRO A 63 -12.22 11.43 -2.53
CA PRO A 63 -13.62 11.85 -2.72
C PRO A 63 -13.81 13.36 -2.86
N CYS A 64 -12.95 14.17 -2.23
CA CYS A 64 -13.13 15.64 -2.24
C CYS A 64 -12.56 16.34 -3.49
N ASN A 65 -11.64 15.71 -4.24
CA ASN A 65 -10.92 16.37 -5.33
C ASN A 65 -10.71 15.51 -6.58
N GLY A 66 -11.18 14.25 -6.57
CA GLY A 66 -11.11 13.34 -7.71
C GLY A 66 -9.71 12.86 -8.07
N ARG A 67 -8.65 13.23 -7.31
CA ARG A 67 -7.29 12.78 -7.60
C ARG A 67 -7.16 11.28 -7.34
N LYS A 68 -6.46 10.61 -8.24
CA LYS A 68 -6.11 9.20 -8.09
C LYS A 68 -4.81 9.04 -7.29
N SER A 69 -4.74 7.99 -6.49
CA SER A 69 -3.57 7.58 -5.69
C SER A 69 -3.39 6.07 -5.74
N LEU A 70 -2.13 5.62 -5.65
CA LEU A 70 -1.82 4.21 -5.41
C LEU A 70 -2.13 3.86 -3.95
N TYR A 71 -2.91 2.82 -3.69
CA TYR A 71 -3.20 2.34 -2.35
C TYR A 71 -2.24 1.20 -1.97
N LEU A 72 -1.03 1.59 -1.56
CA LEU A 72 0.05 0.69 -1.21
C LEU A 72 0.25 0.67 0.31
N ALA A 73 0.57 -0.49 0.86
CA ALA A 73 0.93 -0.65 2.27
C ALA A 73 1.75 -1.93 2.45
N SER A 74 2.47 -2.06 3.57
CA SER A 74 3.11 -3.33 3.97
C SER A 74 2.09 -4.46 4.17
N HIS A 75 0.83 -4.13 4.43
CA HIS A 75 -0.28 -5.09 4.53
C HIS A 75 -0.74 -5.61 3.15
N ALA A 76 -0.38 -4.97 2.04
CA ALA A 76 -0.75 -5.42 0.70
C ALA A 76 -0.08 -6.77 0.40
N SER A 77 -0.89 -7.81 0.28
CA SER A 77 -0.45 -9.20 0.16
C SER A 77 -0.26 -9.63 -1.28
N HIS A 78 -1.28 -9.47 -2.13
CA HIS A 78 -1.26 -9.88 -3.52
C HIS A 78 -2.44 -9.28 -4.30
N ILE A 79 -2.37 -9.38 -5.64
CA ILE A 79 -3.44 -8.98 -6.55
C ILE A 79 -4.48 -10.09 -6.65
N VAL A 80 -5.75 -9.73 -6.55
CA VAL A 80 -6.89 -10.65 -6.66
C VAL A 80 -6.89 -11.32 -8.04
N GLY A 81 -7.04 -12.65 -8.06
CA GLY A 81 -7.14 -13.44 -9.30
C GLY A 81 -5.81 -13.64 -10.04
N TRP A 82 -4.68 -13.18 -9.50
CA TRP A 82 -3.36 -13.41 -10.07
C TRP A 82 -2.60 -14.50 -9.30
N PRO A 83 -1.59 -15.15 -9.92
CA PRO A 83 -0.64 -15.98 -9.19
C PRO A 83 0.03 -15.17 -8.05
N LEU A 84 0.14 -15.76 -6.86
CA LEU A 84 0.59 -15.09 -5.64
C LEU A 84 1.92 -14.35 -5.84
N GLU A 85 2.93 -15.05 -6.34
CA GLU A 85 4.27 -14.49 -6.56
C GLU A 85 4.27 -13.35 -7.58
N ARG A 86 3.47 -13.48 -8.65
CA ARG A 86 3.32 -12.42 -9.65
C ARG A 86 2.67 -11.17 -9.05
N GLY A 87 1.63 -11.35 -8.24
CA GLY A 87 0.95 -10.24 -7.55
C GLY A 87 1.86 -9.54 -6.54
N ARG A 88 2.63 -10.31 -5.77
CA ARG A 88 3.62 -9.78 -4.81
C ARG A 88 4.71 -8.98 -5.49
N ALA A 89 5.29 -9.53 -6.56
CA ALA A 89 6.34 -8.86 -7.32
C ALA A 89 5.88 -7.49 -7.85
N LEU A 90 4.64 -7.40 -8.35
CA LEU A 90 4.06 -6.12 -8.79
C LEU A 90 3.93 -5.12 -7.62
N ILE A 91 3.43 -5.56 -6.47
CA ILE A 91 3.28 -4.70 -5.30
C ILE A 91 4.64 -4.18 -4.82
N GLU A 92 5.65 -5.05 -4.76
CA GLU A 92 7.01 -4.69 -4.37
C GLU A 92 7.65 -3.69 -5.35
N GLU A 93 7.47 -3.91 -6.65
CA GLU A 93 7.88 -2.96 -7.70
C GLU A 93 7.23 -1.57 -7.49
N LEU A 94 5.92 -1.54 -7.27
CA LEU A 94 5.18 -0.30 -7.08
C LEU A 94 5.54 0.41 -5.77
N ILE A 95 5.79 -0.32 -4.68
CA ILE A 95 6.29 0.24 -3.42
C ILE A 95 7.66 0.88 -3.66
N ALA A 96 8.61 0.13 -4.26
CA ALA A 96 9.95 0.65 -4.53
C ALA A 96 9.92 1.90 -5.43
N PHE A 97 9.01 1.95 -6.40
CA PHE A 97 8.78 3.12 -7.23
C PHE A 97 8.21 4.30 -6.45
N ALA A 98 7.14 4.07 -5.68
CA ALA A 98 6.41 5.11 -4.96
C ALA A 98 7.18 5.67 -3.74
N THR A 99 8.21 4.97 -3.27
CA THR A 99 9.12 5.43 -2.20
C THR A 99 10.44 6.01 -2.72
N GLN A 100 10.56 6.28 -4.03
CA GLN A 100 11.71 7.02 -4.55
C GLN A 100 11.80 8.43 -3.91
N PRO A 101 13.00 8.99 -3.71
CA PRO A 101 13.18 10.27 -3.01
C PRO A 101 12.32 11.43 -3.55
N ARG A 102 12.05 11.45 -4.86
CA ARG A 102 11.20 12.47 -5.51
C ARG A 102 9.73 12.48 -5.05
N PHE A 103 9.27 11.44 -4.37
CA PHE A 103 7.91 11.33 -3.83
C PHE A 103 7.87 11.41 -2.30
N VAL A 104 9.03 11.48 -1.64
CA VAL A 104 9.14 11.32 -0.20
C VAL A 104 9.46 12.64 0.48
N TYR A 105 8.67 12.96 1.50
CA TYR A 105 8.98 13.96 2.50
C TYR A 105 9.57 13.29 3.75
N SER A 106 10.76 13.72 4.17
CA SER A 106 11.36 13.30 5.44
C SER A 106 11.20 14.41 6.48
N HIS A 107 10.49 14.09 7.57
CA HIS A 107 10.20 15.04 8.64
C HIS A 107 11.25 14.92 9.74
N SER A 108 11.93 16.03 10.04
CA SER A 108 12.82 16.14 11.18
C SER A 108 12.02 16.66 12.38
N TRP A 109 11.68 15.75 13.30
CA TRP A 109 10.87 16.06 14.47
C TRP A 109 11.51 17.12 15.37
N GLN A 110 10.69 18.06 15.83
CA GLN A 110 11.03 19.00 16.89
C GLN A 110 10.12 18.79 18.10
N LEU A 111 10.59 19.26 19.25
CA LEU A 111 9.81 19.22 20.48
C LEU A 111 8.48 19.97 20.26
N HIS A 112 7.37 19.32 20.59
CA HIS A 112 6.00 19.83 20.44
C HIS A 112 5.42 19.84 19.01
N ASP A 113 6.08 19.22 18.03
CA ASP A 113 5.47 19.03 16.71
C ASP A 113 4.24 18.12 16.77
N LEU A 114 3.22 18.49 15.99
CA LEU A 114 2.08 17.64 15.65
C LEU A 114 2.03 17.52 14.13
N VAL A 115 2.16 16.29 13.63
CA VAL A 115 2.02 15.98 12.20
C VAL A 115 0.72 15.21 11.99
N MET A 116 -0.10 15.69 11.07
CA MET A 116 -1.31 15.02 10.62
C MET A 116 -1.19 14.72 9.12
N TRP A 117 -1.60 13.53 8.70
CA TRP A 117 -1.55 13.11 7.31
C TRP A 117 -2.84 12.41 6.90
N ASP A 118 -3.09 12.39 5.58
CA ASP A 118 -4.21 11.66 4.98
C ASP A 118 -3.73 10.27 4.54
N ASN A 119 -4.41 9.22 4.99
CA ASN A 119 -4.11 7.83 4.61
C ASN A 119 -4.87 7.37 3.34
N ARG A 120 -5.59 8.28 2.66
CA ARG A 120 -6.42 7.98 1.48
C ARG A 120 -5.71 8.24 0.15
#